data_AF-A0A7J4U0K5-F1
#
_entry.id   AF-A0A7J4U0K5-F1
#
_cell.length_a   1.000
_cell.length_b   1.000
_cell.length_c   1.000
_cell.angle_alpha   90.00
_cell.angle_beta   90.00
_cell.angle_gamma   90.00
#
_symmetry.space_group_name_H-M   'P 1'
#
loop_
_entity.id
_entity.type
_entity.pdbx_description
1 polymer ?
#
loop_
_entity_poly.entity_id
_entity_poly.type
_entity_poly.pdbx_seq_one_letter_code
_entity_poly.pdbx_strand_id
1 'polypeptide(L)'
;MAFKRVLIANRGEIALRILRTLRDLGIEAAIIHGREDRLSLPVRLADIAMEIVRSNPLDSYLDIEAVVQAAKDLECDAVHPGYGFLAENAAFVHRLEEEGITFIGPAAEVITLLGDKIEARAAMEAAGLPTAKGSSEPISEASVAAELAEDIGYPVIIKAAAGGGGIGMQIVNAADEFEGALRLCQSRAKSAFGDNRVFVEKYIQGAQHVEFQVLADGTNAIHFGERFCSIQRRHQKLVEEGPWLTDEKRAEIGALVCAGAESVGYKGLATFEFLRDANGDFYFLEVNPRVQVEHTVTELITGYNLVELGIRVAQGEDLPLAQEDITWRGHAIQCRLNAEDPKQFIPSPGRLWDCHFPSGFGIRCDTHAHPGYEMPGCFDSLLAKLLTWGHDREDAVRRMRT
;
A
#
# COMPACT_ATOMS: atom_id res chain seq x y z
N MET A 1 -17.85 19.29 4.19
CA MET A 1 -17.62 20.54 3.41
C MET A 1 -16.66 20.19 2.30
N ALA A 2 -16.82 20.73 1.09
CA ALA A 2 -15.88 20.46 0.01
C ALA A 2 -14.50 21.06 0.36
N PHE A 3 -13.43 20.30 0.15
CA PHE A 3 -12.07 20.80 0.36
C PHE A 3 -11.77 21.91 -0.65
N LYS A 4 -11.10 22.96 -0.19
CA LYS A 4 -10.57 24.04 -1.03
C LYS A 4 -9.09 23.82 -1.28
N ARG A 5 -8.35 23.35 -0.27
CA ARG A 5 -6.92 23.11 -0.35
C ARG A 5 -6.54 21.82 0.35
N VAL A 6 -5.74 21.01 -0.33
CA VAL A 6 -5.22 19.74 0.20
C VAL A 6 -3.70 19.76 0.15
N LEU A 7 -3.06 19.44 1.27
CA LEU A 7 -1.62 19.23 1.34
C LEU A 7 -1.28 17.80 0.92
N ILE A 8 -0.37 17.65 -0.04
CA ILE A 8 0.20 16.36 -0.41
C ILE A 8 1.44 16.15 0.46
N ALA A 9 1.34 15.25 1.43
CA ALA A 9 2.43 14.85 2.32
C ALA A 9 3.21 13.65 1.74
N ASN A 10 3.65 13.78 0.48
CA ASN A 10 4.40 12.74 -0.23
C ASN A 10 5.23 13.35 -1.38
N ARG A 11 5.92 12.51 -2.14
CA ARG A 11 6.81 12.88 -3.24
C ARG A 11 6.59 12.01 -4.48
N GLY A 12 7.40 12.24 -5.52
CA GLY A 12 7.53 11.35 -6.66
C GLY A 12 6.23 11.18 -7.47
N GLU A 13 5.99 9.96 -7.95
CA GLU A 13 4.87 9.69 -8.87
C GLU A 13 3.51 9.84 -8.18
N ILE A 14 3.38 9.37 -6.94
CA ILE A 14 2.12 9.41 -6.21
C ILE A 14 1.70 10.83 -5.86
N ALA A 15 2.66 11.69 -5.52
CA ALA A 15 2.37 13.11 -5.32
C ALA A 15 1.82 13.75 -6.61
N LEU A 16 2.40 13.41 -7.76
CA LEU A 16 1.90 13.91 -9.05
C LEU A 16 0.53 13.32 -9.41
N ARG A 17 0.29 12.04 -9.08
CA ARG A 17 -1.00 11.36 -9.26
C ARG A 17 -2.10 12.04 -8.44
N ILE A 18 -1.84 12.37 -7.19
CA ILE A 18 -2.78 13.07 -6.29
C ILE A 18 -3.02 14.49 -6.80
N LEU A 19 -1.95 15.23 -7.12
CA LEU A 19 -2.02 16.59 -7.64
C LEU A 19 -2.93 16.69 -8.87
N ARG A 20 -2.82 15.74 -9.80
CA ARG A 20 -3.69 15.68 -10.98
C ARG A 20 -5.16 15.50 -10.60
N THR A 21 -5.48 14.57 -9.69
CA THR A 21 -6.86 14.41 -9.20
C THR A 21 -7.38 15.66 -8.49
N LEU A 22 -6.58 16.29 -7.63
CA LEU A 22 -7.00 17.51 -6.93
C LEU A 22 -7.37 18.61 -7.92
N ARG A 23 -6.56 18.81 -8.97
CA ARG A 23 -6.86 19.76 -10.04
C ARG A 23 -8.14 19.41 -10.80
N ASP A 24 -8.36 18.14 -11.13
CA ASP A 24 -9.59 17.69 -11.81
C ASP A 24 -10.84 17.97 -10.95
N LEU A 25 -10.70 17.90 -9.63
CA LEU A 25 -11.74 18.25 -8.65
C LEU A 25 -11.86 19.76 -8.37
N GLY A 26 -10.98 20.60 -8.93
CA GLY A 26 -10.94 22.04 -8.66
C GLY A 26 -10.45 22.39 -7.25
N ILE A 27 -9.67 21.50 -6.63
CA ILE A 27 -9.07 21.66 -5.30
C ILE A 27 -7.61 22.14 -5.47
N GLU A 28 -7.22 23.16 -4.72
CA GLU A 28 -5.85 23.68 -4.74
C GLU A 28 -4.87 22.66 -4.13
N ALA A 29 -3.83 22.32 -4.88
CA ALA A 29 -2.83 21.33 -4.49
C ALA A 29 -1.63 22.03 -3.84
N ALA A 30 -1.50 21.89 -2.52
CA ALA A 30 -0.30 22.23 -1.79
C ALA A 30 0.63 21.00 -1.68
N ILE A 31 1.94 21.17 -1.65
CA ILE A 31 2.90 20.08 -1.48
C ILE A 31 4.07 20.47 -0.57
N ILE A 32 4.54 19.53 0.24
CA ILE A 32 5.79 19.67 0.99
C ILE A 32 6.99 19.14 0.19
N HIS A 33 8.17 19.72 0.38
CA HIS A 33 9.39 19.13 -0.17
C HIS A 33 10.64 19.40 0.66
N GLY A 34 11.58 18.45 0.60
CA GLY A 34 12.96 18.66 1.05
C GLY A 34 13.83 19.37 -0.01
N ARG A 35 15.12 19.53 0.29
CA ARG A 35 16.09 20.14 -0.62
C ARG A 35 16.26 19.31 -1.90
N GLU A 36 16.24 18.00 -1.75
CA GLU A 36 16.54 17.01 -2.80
C GLU A 36 15.44 16.98 -3.88
N ASP A 37 14.17 17.23 -3.51
CA ASP A 37 13.03 17.20 -4.41
C ASP A 37 12.54 18.59 -4.88
N ARG A 38 13.25 19.67 -4.51
CA ARG A 38 12.84 21.06 -4.82
C ARG A 38 12.57 21.34 -6.31
N LEU A 39 13.14 20.54 -7.21
CA LEU A 39 12.93 20.64 -8.67
C LEU A 39 12.13 19.47 -9.26
N SER A 40 11.59 18.58 -8.42
CA SER A 40 10.77 17.46 -8.86
C SER A 40 9.50 17.95 -9.56
N LEU A 41 9.01 17.16 -10.52
CA LEU A 41 7.83 17.52 -11.29
C LEU A 41 6.57 17.83 -10.44
N PRO A 42 6.21 17.06 -9.39
CA PRO A 42 5.06 17.42 -8.56
C PRO A 42 5.24 18.76 -7.84
N VAL A 43 6.45 19.09 -7.36
CA VAL A 43 6.72 20.40 -6.72
C VAL A 43 6.57 21.54 -7.71
N ARG A 44 7.09 21.39 -8.93
CA ARG A 44 7.00 22.42 -9.97
C ARG A 44 5.59 22.63 -10.50
N LEU A 45 4.71 21.64 -10.34
CA LEU A 45 3.33 21.69 -10.78
C LEU A 45 2.36 22.03 -9.64
N ALA A 46 2.74 21.95 -8.37
CA ALA A 46 1.81 22.29 -7.30
C ALA A 46 1.42 23.77 -7.36
N ASP A 47 0.22 24.10 -6.89
CA ASP A 47 -0.23 25.48 -6.80
C ASP A 47 0.55 26.21 -5.69
N ILE A 48 0.87 25.49 -4.62
CA ILE A 48 1.68 25.96 -3.50
C ILE A 48 2.71 24.89 -3.13
N ALA A 49 3.96 25.29 -2.95
CA ALA A 49 5.03 24.42 -2.48
C ALA A 49 5.65 24.98 -1.19
N MET A 50 5.76 24.14 -0.16
CA MET A 50 6.35 24.51 1.12
C MET A 50 7.61 23.69 1.39
N GLU A 51 8.71 24.40 1.61
CA GLU A 51 10.01 23.78 1.86
C GLU A 51 10.12 23.35 3.33
N ILE A 52 10.40 22.07 3.57
CA ILE A 52 10.73 21.51 4.88
C ILE A 52 12.14 20.92 4.78
N VAL A 53 13.16 21.72 5.09
CA VAL A 53 14.55 21.24 5.05
C VAL A 53 14.92 20.55 6.36
N ARG A 54 15.47 19.34 6.25
CA ARG A 54 16.07 18.58 7.36
C ARG A 54 17.47 18.11 6.99
N SER A 55 18.24 17.66 7.99
CA SER A 55 19.59 17.12 7.78
C SER A 55 19.56 15.75 7.09
N ASN A 56 18.64 14.88 7.51
CA ASN A 56 18.30 13.66 6.80
C ASN A 56 17.16 13.98 5.81
N PRO A 57 17.32 13.69 4.49
CA PRO A 57 16.30 14.00 3.48
C PRO A 57 14.93 13.38 3.79
N LEU A 58 14.90 12.17 4.36
CA LEU A 58 13.66 11.46 4.69
C LEU A 58 12.84 12.20 5.75
N ASP A 59 13.49 12.89 6.68
CA ASP A 59 12.81 13.60 7.78
C ASP A 59 11.95 14.76 7.26
N SER A 60 12.23 15.27 6.05
CA SER A 60 11.37 16.26 5.38
C SER A 60 9.94 15.75 5.14
N TYR A 61 9.76 14.43 5.11
CA TYR A 61 8.48 13.74 4.89
C TYR A 61 8.01 12.92 6.11
N LEU A 62 8.86 12.75 7.13
CA LEU A 62 8.57 11.95 8.33
C LEU A 62 8.40 12.78 9.61
N ASP A 63 8.79 14.06 9.59
CA ASP A 63 8.61 14.98 10.72
C ASP A 63 7.15 15.43 10.83
N ILE A 64 6.39 14.71 11.66
CA ILE A 64 4.95 14.92 11.91
C ILE A 64 4.64 16.39 12.21
N GLU A 65 5.34 17.00 13.15
CA GLU A 65 5.06 18.38 13.58
C GLU A 65 5.32 19.38 12.45
N ALA A 66 6.37 19.15 11.64
CA ALA A 66 6.66 20.00 10.50
C ALA A 66 5.58 19.93 9.42
N VAL A 67 5.09 18.72 9.13
CA VAL A 67 4.02 18.51 8.13
C VAL A 67 2.70 19.09 8.61
N VAL A 68 2.35 18.89 9.89
CA VAL A 68 1.15 19.48 10.51
C VAL A 68 1.24 21.01 10.51
N GLN A 69 2.39 21.58 10.88
CA GLN A 69 2.59 23.02 10.86
C GLN A 69 2.48 23.58 9.43
N ALA A 70 3.03 22.89 8.43
CA ALA A 70 2.89 23.28 7.04
C ALA A 70 1.42 23.29 6.59
N ALA A 71 0.64 22.27 6.95
CA ALA A 71 -0.79 22.23 6.64
C ALA A 71 -1.55 23.40 7.30
N LYS A 72 -1.19 23.76 8.54
CA LYS A 72 -1.79 24.90 9.27
C LYS A 72 -1.43 26.25 8.65
N ASP A 73 -0.15 26.49 8.37
CA ASP A 73 0.33 27.74 7.78
C ASP A 73 -0.27 27.99 6.40
N LEU A 74 -0.54 26.89 5.67
CA LEU A 74 -1.21 26.90 4.39
C LEU A 74 -2.73 26.76 4.51
N GLU A 75 -3.34 26.80 5.70
CA GLU A 75 -4.80 26.71 5.87
C GLU A 75 -5.43 25.55 5.07
N CYS A 76 -4.79 24.38 5.05
CA CYS A 76 -5.28 23.21 4.33
C CYS A 76 -6.48 22.58 5.04
N ASP A 77 -7.50 22.20 4.28
CA ASP A 77 -8.66 21.48 4.82
C ASP A 77 -8.33 20.00 5.10
N ALA A 78 -7.40 19.43 4.32
CA ALA A 78 -7.01 18.05 4.45
C ALA A 78 -5.55 17.78 4.04
N VAL A 79 -5.04 16.61 4.44
CA VAL A 79 -3.75 16.07 4.03
C VAL A 79 -3.94 14.73 3.33
N HIS A 80 -3.41 14.60 2.12
CA HIS A 80 -3.30 13.32 1.43
C HIS A 80 -1.89 12.75 1.61
N PRO A 81 -1.73 11.58 2.26
CA PRO A 81 -0.41 11.04 2.56
C PRO A 81 0.19 10.18 1.44
N GLY A 82 -0.53 9.93 0.34
CA GLY A 82 -0.14 8.93 -0.66
C GLY A 82 0.06 7.54 -0.06
N TYR A 83 1.23 6.96 -0.29
CA TYR A 83 1.67 5.69 0.28
C TYR A 83 3.09 5.79 0.84
N GLY A 84 3.45 4.91 1.78
CA GLY A 84 4.71 5.03 2.52
C GLY A 84 4.74 6.27 3.41
N PHE A 85 5.93 6.65 3.89
CA PHE A 85 6.11 7.77 4.84
C PHE A 85 5.13 7.71 6.02
N LEU A 86 4.26 8.71 6.15
CA LEU A 86 3.29 8.85 7.24
C LEU A 86 1.90 8.27 6.92
N ALA A 87 1.73 7.61 5.76
CA ALA A 87 0.41 7.12 5.31
C ALA A 87 -0.23 6.06 6.20
N GLU A 88 0.56 5.38 7.04
CA GLU A 88 0.09 4.36 7.99
C GLU A 88 0.51 4.73 9.43
N ASN A 89 0.74 6.04 9.69
CA ASN A 89 1.19 6.51 10.99
C ASN A 89 0.00 7.06 11.80
N ALA A 90 -0.48 6.29 12.79
CA ALA A 90 -1.61 6.70 13.61
C ALA A 90 -1.36 8.00 14.41
N ALA A 91 -0.13 8.24 14.87
CA ALA A 91 0.21 9.47 15.59
C ALA A 91 0.10 10.72 14.69
N PHE A 92 0.44 10.59 13.40
CA PHE A 92 0.26 11.65 12.42
C PHE A 92 -1.22 11.97 12.21
N VAL A 93 -2.07 10.94 12.08
CA VAL A 93 -3.53 11.13 11.93
C VAL A 93 -4.09 11.85 13.16
N HIS A 94 -3.74 11.40 14.36
CA HIS A 94 -4.20 12.03 15.60
C HIS A 94 -3.79 13.51 15.70
N ARG A 95 -2.54 13.82 15.35
CA ARG A 95 -2.07 15.22 15.34
C ARG A 95 -2.79 16.11 14.33
N LEU A 96 -3.21 15.58 13.19
CA LEU A 96 -4.05 16.32 12.23
C LEU A 96 -5.46 16.55 12.79
N GLU A 97 -6.05 15.56 13.44
CA GLU A 97 -7.38 15.65 14.05
C GLU A 97 -7.45 16.71 15.16
N GLU A 98 -6.41 16.80 16.01
CA GLU A 98 -6.29 17.84 17.05
C GLU A 98 -6.31 19.26 16.48
N GLU A 99 -5.89 19.42 15.22
CA GLU A 99 -5.82 20.71 14.51
C GLU A 99 -7.03 20.92 13.58
N GLY A 100 -7.99 19.98 13.56
CA GLY A 100 -9.17 20.04 12.70
C GLY A 100 -8.87 19.85 11.21
N ILE A 101 -7.74 19.24 10.86
CA ILE A 101 -7.33 18.98 9.48
C ILE A 101 -7.69 17.54 9.13
N THR A 102 -8.41 17.33 8.02
CA THR A 102 -8.86 15.98 7.64
C THR A 102 -7.70 15.14 7.12
N PHE A 103 -7.51 13.95 7.65
CA PHE A 103 -6.64 12.95 7.02
C PHE A 103 -7.40 12.22 5.90
N ILE A 104 -6.87 12.20 4.68
CA ILE A 104 -7.47 11.46 3.57
C ILE A 104 -7.05 9.99 3.67
N GLY A 105 -7.76 9.26 4.53
CA GLY A 105 -7.55 7.86 4.86
C GLY A 105 -8.41 7.46 6.07
N PRO A 106 -8.18 6.28 6.68
CA PRO A 106 -8.92 5.84 7.84
C PRO A 106 -8.48 6.55 9.13
N ALA A 107 -9.30 6.44 10.18
CA ALA A 107 -9.04 7.02 11.50
C ALA A 107 -7.81 6.40 12.18
N ALA A 108 -7.22 7.13 13.14
CA ALA A 108 -6.01 6.72 13.85
C ALA A 108 -6.15 5.36 14.57
N GLU A 109 -7.32 5.10 15.15
CA GLU A 109 -7.63 3.84 15.84
C GLU A 109 -7.67 2.66 14.86
N VAL A 110 -8.21 2.87 13.66
CA VAL A 110 -8.26 1.85 12.59
C VAL A 110 -6.86 1.56 12.07
N ILE A 111 -6.02 2.59 11.87
CA ILE A 111 -4.62 2.39 11.48
C ILE A 111 -3.86 1.62 12.56
N THR A 112 -4.10 1.93 13.84
CA THR A 112 -3.45 1.24 14.97
C THR A 112 -3.85 -0.24 15.00
N LEU A 113 -5.16 -0.52 14.91
CA LEU A 113 -5.69 -1.88 14.88
C LEU A 113 -5.13 -2.69 13.71
N LEU A 114 -5.14 -2.12 12.51
CA LEU A 114 -4.68 -2.82 11.30
C LEU A 114 -3.14 -2.92 11.22
N GLY A 115 -2.41 -2.06 11.93
CA GLY A 115 -0.96 -2.10 12.04
C GLY A 115 -0.42 -3.18 12.98
N ASP A 116 -1.24 -3.68 13.92
CA ASP A 116 -0.93 -4.84 14.75
C ASP A 116 -1.45 -6.12 14.07
N LYS A 117 -0.54 -6.96 13.60
CA LYS A 117 -0.88 -8.18 12.85
C LYS A 117 -1.69 -9.19 13.65
N ILE A 118 -1.57 -9.20 14.97
CA ILE A 118 -2.32 -10.12 15.82
C ILE A 118 -3.75 -9.61 15.96
N GLU A 119 -3.92 -8.33 16.29
CA GLU A 119 -5.25 -7.72 16.42
C GLU A 119 -5.98 -7.65 15.08
N ALA A 120 -5.30 -7.26 14.01
CA ALA A 120 -5.85 -7.25 12.65
C ALA A 120 -6.33 -8.64 12.24
N ARG A 121 -5.52 -9.69 12.48
CA ARG A 121 -5.90 -11.06 12.16
C ARG A 121 -7.12 -11.52 12.97
N ALA A 122 -7.15 -11.22 14.27
CA ALA A 122 -8.29 -11.56 15.12
C ALA A 122 -9.58 -10.85 14.65
N ALA A 123 -9.49 -9.57 14.27
CA ALA A 123 -10.61 -8.81 13.72
C ALA A 123 -11.11 -9.40 12.39
N MET A 124 -10.18 -9.73 11.48
CA MET A 124 -10.53 -10.31 10.18
C MET A 124 -11.10 -11.73 10.30
N GLU A 125 -10.59 -12.54 11.22
CA GLU A 125 -11.15 -13.87 11.52
C GLU A 125 -12.57 -13.76 12.10
N ALA A 126 -12.81 -12.81 13.01
CA ALA A 126 -14.14 -12.52 13.53
C ALA A 126 -15.12 -12.05 12.44
N ALA A 127 -14.62 -11.35 11.41
CA ALA A 127 -15.38 -10.98 10.21
C ALA A 127 -15.54 -12.12 9.19
N GLY A 128 -14.98 -13.31 9.46
CA GLY A 128 -15.10 -14.50 8.63
C GLY A 128 -14.08 -14.62 7.50
N LEU A 129 -13.06 -13.77 7.45
CA LEU A 129 -11.98 -13.93 6.48
C LEU A 129 -11.15 -15.18 6.84
N PRO A 130 -10.76 -16.00 5.85
CA PRO A 130 -9.95 -17.18 6.11
C PRO A 130 -8.55 -16.74 6.54
N THR A 131 -8.06 -17.20 7.69
CA THR A 131 -6.71 -16.91 8.19
C THR A 131 -5.86 -18.18 8.21
N ALA A 132 -4.54 -18.05 8.06
CA ALA A 132 -3.64 -19.18 8.25
C ALA A 132 -3.72 -19.68 9.69
N LYS A 133 -3.64 -20.99 9.93
CA LYS A 133 -3.53 -21.53 11.30
C LYS A 133 -2.30 -20.93 11.97
N GLY A 134 -2.44 -20.47 13.21
CA GLY A 134 -1.38 -19.77 13.91
C GLY A 134 -1.76 -19.45 15.34
N SER A 135 -0.82 -18.89 16.11
CA SER A 135 -1.08 -18.46 17.47
C SER A 135 -2.10 -17.33 17.50
N SER A 136 -2.96 -17.36 18.50
CA SER A 136 -3.88 -16.26 18.84
C SER A 136 -3.18 -15.18 19.68
N GLU A 137 -2.12 -15.56 20.39
CA GLU A 137 -1.37 -14.70 21.30
C GLU A 137 0.11 -14.58 20.87
N PRO A 138 0.82 -13.52 21.31
CA PRO A 138 2.26 -13.43 21.16
C PRO A 138 3.00 -14.60 21.83
N ILE A 139 4.07 -15.09 21.21
CA ILE A 139 4.89 -16.18 21.73
C ILE A 139 6.24 -15.64 22.23
N SER A 140 6.57 -15.96 23.47
CA SER A 140 7.84 -15.58 24.13
C SER A 140 8.83 -16.74 24.29
N GLU A 141 8.34 -17.98 24.32
CA GLU A 141 9.14 -19.17 24.61
C GLU A 141 9.19 -20.16 23.44
N ALA A 142 10.38 -20.71 23.18
CA ALA A 142 10.60 -21.64 22.07
C ALA A 142 9.86 -22.99 22.25
N SER A 143 9.69 -23.44 23.49
CA SER A 143 8.92 -24.66 23.82
C SER A 143 7.46 -24.53 23.40
N VAL A 144 6.81 -23.42 23.77
CA VAL A 144 5.42 -23.11 23.40
C VAL A 144 5.29 -22.98 21.87
N ALA A 145 6.26 -22.34 21.22
CA ALA A 145 6.30 -22.22 19.77
C ALA A 145 6.38 -23.59 19.07
N ALA A 146 7.20 -24.50 19.60
CA ALA A 146 7.40 -25.83 19.05
C ALA A 146 6.17 -26.72 19.20
N GLU A 147 5.51 -26.72 20.38
CA GLU A 147 4.26 -27.44 20.61
C GLU A 147 3.16 -26.99 19.63
N LEU A 148 2.98 -25.67 19.49
CA LEU A 148 2.01 -25.13 18.55
C LEU A 148 2.34 -25.50 17.08
N ALA A 149 3.62 -25.56 16.73
CA ALA A 149 4.04 -25.94 15.39
C ALA A 149 3.82 -27.42 15.08
N GLU A 150 3.79 -28.30 16.09
CA GLU A 150 3.37 -29.70 15.91
C GLU A 150 1.88 -29.79 15.53
N ASP A 151 1.02 -28.98 16.17
CA ASP A 151 -0.41 -28.91 15.86
C ASP A 151 -0.72 -28.25 14.51
N ILE A 152 0.02 -27.19 14.15
CA ILE A 152 -0.10 -26.50 12.86
C ILE A 152 0.48 -27.36 11.72
N GLY A 153 1.55 -28.09 12.02
CA GLY A 153 2.39 -28.82 11.08
C GLY A 153 3.45 -27.94 10.41
N TYR A 154 4.67 -28.45 10.32
CA TYR A 154 5.79 -27.77 9.65
C TYR A 154 5.64 -27.72 8.11
N PRO A 155 6.36 -26.79 7.43
CA PRO A 155 7.04 -25.65 8.04
C PRO A 155 6.05 -24.59 8.55
N VAL A 156 6.52 -23.79 9.49
CA VAL A 156 5.82 -22.62 10.04
C VAL A 156 6.68 -21.37 9.87
N ILE A 157 6.10 -20.20 10.06
CA ILE A 157 6.80 -18.92 9.99
C ILE A 157 6.55 -18.12 11.26
N ILE A 158 7.63 -17.60 11.84
CA ILE A 158 7.59 -16.62 12.92
C ILE A 158 7.53 -15.24 12.28
N LYS A 159 6.60 -14.39 12.72
CA LYS A 159 6.45 -13.01 12.25
C LYS A 159 6.41 -12.03 13.42
N ALA A 160 6.95 -10.83 13.22
CA ALA A 160 6.76 -9.72 14.15
C ALA A 160 5.29 -9.26 14.17
N ALA A 161 4.77 -8.90 15.35
CA ALA A 161 3.41 -8.39 15.49
C ALA A 161 3.25 -6.99 14.85
N ALA A 162 4.27 -6.14 15.01
CA ALA A 162 4.33 -4.82 14.40
C ALA A 162 5.26 -4.80 13.17
N GLY A 163 4.94 -3.92 12.21
CA GLY A 163 5.81 -3.60 11.07
C GLY A 163 5.52 -4.37 9.77
N GLY A 164 6.28 -4.05 8.72
CA GLY A 164 6.04 -4.52 7.35
C GLY A 164 7.33 -4.77 6.54
N GLY A 165 7.18 -5.08 5.25
CA GLY A 165 8.31 -5.23 4.33
C GLY A 165 9.18 -6.47 4.53
N GLY A 166 8.67 -7.49 5.21
CA GLY A 166 9.34 -8.77 5.45
C GLY A 166 10.47 -8.75 6.50
N ILE A 167 10.64 -7.64 7.22
CA ILE A 167 11.57 -7.53 8.35
C ILE A 167 10.98 -8.30 9.55
N GLY A 168 11.81 -9.09 10.24
CA GLY A 168 11.37 -9.82 11.43
C GLY A 168 10.56 -11.09 11.15
N MET A 169 10.82 -11.75 10.01
CA MET A 169 10.24 -13.06 9.69
C MET A 169 11.30 -14.17 9.65
N GLN A 170 11.00 -15.37 10.14
CA GLN A 170 11.86 -16.56 10.05
C GLN A 170 11.02 -17.80 9.77
N ILE A 171 11.39 -18.56 8.73
CA ILE A 171 10.77 -19.86 8.43
C ILE A 171 11.45 -20.90 9.31
N VAL A 172 10.65 -21.76 9.94
CA VAL A 172 11.07 -22.83 10.83
C VAL A 172 10.57 -24.15 10.27
N ASN A 173 11.49 -25.07 10.00
CA ASN A 173 11.21 -26.36 9.37
C ASN A 173 11.14 -27.51 10.39
N ALA A 174 11.74 -27.33 11.56
CA ALA A 174 11.79 -28.34 12.63
C ALA A 174 11.87 -27.70 14.03
N ALA A 175 11.55 -28.48 15.05
CA ALA A 175 11.43 -28.00 16.43
C ALA A 175 12.73 -27.42 17.01
N ASP A 176 13.89 -27.96 16.62
CA ASP A 176 15.22 -27.56 17.10
C ASP A 176 15.68 -26.20 16.54
N GLU A 177 15.05 -25.69 15.49
CA GLU A 177 15.34 -24.39 14.90
C GLU A 177 14.71 -23.21 15.70
N PHE A 178 13.71 -23.48 16.55
CA PHE A 178 12.92 -22.43 17.21
C PHE A 178 13.72 -21.50 18.13
N GLU A 179 14.65 -22.04 18.91
CA GLU A 179 15.41 -21.23 19.88
C GLU A 179 16.24 -20.14 19.19
N GLY A 180 16.80 -20.46 18.02
CA GLY A 180 17.52 -19.50 17.18
C GLY A 180 16.57 -18.54 16.47
N ALA A 181 15.55 -19.07 15.81
CA ALA A 181 14.62 -18.31 14.98
C ALA A 181 13.84 -17.27 15.80
N LEU A 182 13.35 -17.65 16.99
CA LEU A 182 12.57 -16.76 17.86
C LEU A 182 13.41 -15.59 18.36
N ARG A 183 14.63 -15.84 18.88
CA ARG A 183 15.56 -14.79 19.32
C ARG A 183 15.89 -13.82 18.19
N LEU A 184 16.14 -14.34 17.00
CA LEU A 184 16.46 -13.51 15.83
C LEU A 184 15.28 -12.63 15.43
N CYS A 185 14.07 -13.18 15.38
CA CYS A 185 12.85 -12.41 15.08
C CYS A 185 12.61 -11.32 16.12
N GLN A 186 12.60 -11.65 17.42
CA GLN A 186 12.34 -10.71 18.50
C GLN A 186 13.38 -9.58 18.53
N SER A 187 14.66 -9.91 18.30
CA SER A 187 15.73 -8.90 18.26
C SER A 187 15.57 -7.95 17.07
N ARG A 188 15.24 -8.48 15.88
CA ARG A 188 14.98 -7.65 14.68
C ARG A 188 13.76 -6.78 14.85
N ALA A 189 12.66 -7.34 15.37
CA ALA A 189 11.43 -6.61 15.63
C ALA A 189 11.68 -5.44 16.60
N LYS A 190 12.36 -5.71 17.73
CA LYS A 190 12.71 -4.68 18.71
C LYS A 190 13.58 -3.57 18.11
N SER A 191 14.58 -3.94 17.31
CA SER A 191 15.50 -2.97 16.71
C SER A 191 14.85 -2.12 15.62
N ALA A 192 13.92 -2.68 14.85
CA ALA A 192 13.30 -2.00 13.72
C ALA A 192 12.03 -1.22 14.11
N PHE A 193 11.25 -1.75 15.05
CA PHE A 193 9.89 -1.28 15.35
C PHE A 193 9.68 -0.93 16.83
N GLY A 194 10.68 -1.17 17.70
CA GLY A 194 10.54 -0.97 19.15
C GLY A 194 9.66 -2.01 19.87
N ASP A 195 9.04 -2.93 19.12
CA ASP A 195 8.17 -4.00 19.62
C ASP A 195 8.85 -5.36 19.40
N ASN A 196 8.91 -6.19 20.45
CA ASN A 196 9.51 -7.53 20.39
C ASN A 196 8.47 -8.66 20.33
N ARG A 197 7.18 -8.36 20.29
CA ARG A 197 6.11 -9.37 20.15
C ARG A 197 6.23 -10.06 18.79
N VAL A 198 6.11 -11.38 18.81
CA VAL A 198 6.13 -12.24 17.63
C VAL A 198 5.05 -13.31 17.74
N PHE A 199 4.58 -13.81 16.61
CA PHE A 199 3.58 -14.89 16.53
C PHE A 199 4.02 -15.95 15.52
N VAL A 200 3.41 -17.13 15.59
CA VAL A 200 3.69 -18.26 14.68
C VAL A 200 2.46 -18.54 13.85
N GLU A 201 2.65 -18.78 12.56
CA GLU A 201 1.58 -19.21 11.65
C GLU A 201 2.09 -20.27 10.67
N LYS A 202 1.15 -20.97 10.01
CA LYS A 202 1.47 -21.91 8.94
C LYS A 202 2.20 -21.18 7.82
N TYR A 203 3.35 -21.72 7.40
CA TYR A 203 4.03 -21.21 6.22
C TYR A 203 3.38 -21.79 4.96
N ILE A 204 2.74 -20.94 4.16
CA ILE A 204 2.10 -21.33 2.91
C ILE A 204 3.16 -21.36 1.79
N GLN A 205 3.62 -22.55 1.44
CA GLN A 205 4.63 -22.74 0.41
C GLN A 205 4.08 -22.50 -1.00
N GLY A 206 4.86 -21.81 -1.84
CA GLY A 206 4.51 -21.59 -3.25
C GLY A 206 3.24 -20.74 -3.44
N ALA A 207 2.84 -19.97 -2.43
CA ALA A 207 1.63 -19.17 -2.47
C ALA A 207 1.70 -18.07 -3.52
N GLN A 208 0.56 -17.82 -4.16
CA GLN A 208 0.31 -16.62 -4.94
C GLN A 208 -0.05 -15.49 -3.96
N HIS A 209 0.49 -14.29 -4.20
CA HIS A 209 0.05 -13.08 -3.53
C HIS A 209 -1.09 -12.47 -4.34
N VAL A 210 -2.29 -12.43 -3.75
CA VAL A 210 -3.51 -11.88 -4.35
C VAL A 210 -4.10 -10.87 -3.37
N GLU A 211 -4.57 -9.73 -3.87
CA GLU A 211 -5.07 -8.66 -3.00
C GLU A 211 -6.33 -8.02 -3.58
N PHE A 212 -7.21 -7.53 -2.72
CA PHE A 212 -8.48 -6.92 -3.11
C PHE A 212 -8.50 -5.43 -2.79
N GLN A 213 -8.88 -4.62 -3.79
CA GLN A 213 -9.11 -3.19 -3.61
C GLN A 213 -10.50 -2.94 -3.01
N VAL A 214 -10.55 -2.18 -1.92
CA VAL A 214 -11.81 -1.77 -1.28
C VAL A 214 -11.88 -0.25 -1.17
N LEU A 215 -13.08 0.30 -1.25
CA LEU A 215 -13.44 1.65 -0.81
C LEU A 215 -14.58 1.52 0.20
N ALA A 216 -14.46 2.20 1.34
CA ALA A 216 -15.51 2.20 2.36
C ALA A 216 -15.75 3.62 2.90
N ASP A 217 -16.97 3.90 3.34
CA ASP A 217 -17.38 5.22 3.87
C ASP A 217 -17.38 5.29 5.41
N GLY A 218 -17.00 4.21 6.08
CA GLY A 218 -17.08 4.02 7.53
C GLY A 218 -18.23 3.09 7.95
N THR A 219 -19.20 2.85 7.07
CA THR A 219 -20.37 1.99 7.34
C THR A 219 -20.62 0.95 6.26
N ASN A 220 -20.42 1.30 4.99
CA ASN A 220 -20.57 0.43 3.85
C ASN A 220 -19.22 0.30 3.12
N ALA A 221 -19.01 -0.83 2.44
CA ALA A 221 -17.84 -1.07 1.61
C ALA A 221 -18.18 -1.67 0.25
N ILE A 222 -17.43 -1.29 -0.77
CA ILE A 222 -17.45 -1.90 -2.13
C ILE A 222 -16.04 -2.31 -2.53
N HIS A 223 -15.92 -3.39 -3.31
CA HIS A 223 -14.65 -3.87 -3.84
C HIS A 223 -14.53 -3.63 -5.35
N PHE A 224 -13.32 -3.24 -5.77
CA PHE A 224 -12.95 -3.07 -7.18
C PHE A 224 -12.22 -4.30 -7.73
N GLY A 225 -12.43 -5.44 -7.09
CA GLY A 225 -11.83 -6.73 -7.46
C GLY A 225 -10.38 -6.85 -7.03
N GLU A 226 -9.70 -7.83 -7.60
CA GLU A 226 -8.38 -8.27 -7.16
C GLU A 226 -7.25 -7.93 -8.13
N ARG A 227 -6.04 -7.93 -7.57
CA ARG A 227 -4.76 -7.91 -8.29
C ARG A 227 -3.93 -9.11 -7.89
N PHE A 228 -3.18 -9.64 -8.85
CA PHE A 228 -2.13 -10.62 -8.67
C PHE A 228 -0.78 -9.90 -8.56
N CYS A 229 -0.08 -10.13 -7.45
CA CYS A 229 1.13 -9.41 -7.08
C CYS A 229 2.30 -10.35 -6.75
N SER A 230 2.27 -11.59 -7.24
CA SER A 230 3.25 -12.63 -6.86
C SER A 230 4.64 -12.46 -7.49
N ILE A 231 4.76 -11.63 -8.53
CA ILE A 231 6.06 -11.37 -9.18
C ILE A 231 6.81 -10.35 -8.32
N GLN A 232 7.59 -10.89 -7.38
CA GLN A 232 8.27 -10.14 -6.34
C GLN A 232 9.77 -10.46 -6.32
N ARG A 233 10.56 -9.51 -5.81
CA ARG A 233 11.98 -9.69 -5.50
C ARG A 233 12.22 -9.26 -4.06
N ARG A 234 12.73 -10.16 -3.21
CA ARG A 234 12.95 -9.89 -1.77
C ARG A 234 11.71 -9.29 -1.10
N HIS A 235 10.53 -9.84 -1.38
CA HIS A 235 9.22 -9.39 -0.88
C HIS A 235 8.77 -8.00 -1.38
N GLN A 236 9.44 -7.43 -2.38
CA GLN A 236 8.99 -6.21 -3.06
C GLN A 236 8.32 -6.57 -4.38
N LYS A 237 7.10 -6.10 -4.59
CA LYS A 237 6.33 -6.27 -5.84
C LYS A 237 7.02 -5.54 -6.99
N LEU A 238 7.11 -6.19 -8.15
CA LEU A 238 7.73 -5.65 -9.38
C LEU A 238 6.74 -5.59 -10.54
N VAL A 239 5.89 -6.61 -10.65
CA VAL A 239 4.85 -6.71 -11.67
C VAL A 239 3.54 -7.11 -11.00
N GLU A 240 2.51 -6.33 -11.29
CA GLU A 240 1.16 -6.55 -10.78
C GLU A 240 0.19 -6.62 -11.95
N GLU A 241 -0.79 -7.51 -11.90
CA GLU A 241 -1.77 -7.67 -12.98
C GLU A 241 -3.16 -8.04 -12.48
N GLY A 242 -4.19 -7.80 -13.29
CA GLY A 242 -5.55 -8.17 -12.94
C GLY A 242 -6.53 -7.95 -14.11
N PRO A 243 -7.72 -8.56 -14.06
CA PRO A 243 -8.18 -9.51 -13.03
C PRO A 243 -7.47 -10.88 -13.12
N TRP A 244 -7.49 -11.69 -12.05
CA TRP A 244 -6.76 -12.96 -11.96
C TRP A 244 -7.63 -14.17 -11.62
N LEU A 245 -8.76 -13.96 -10.94
CA LEU A 245 -9.66 -14.99 -10.43
C LEU A 245 -10.86 -15.22 -11.36
N THR A 246 -11.60 -16.30 -11.11
CA THR A 246 -12.94 -16.46 -11.67
C THR A 246 -13.92 -15.48 -11.03
N ASP A 247 -15.01 -15.19 -11.72
CA ASP A 247 -16.05 -14.28 -11.22
C ASP A 247 -16.69 -14.79 -9.92
N GLU A 248 -16.91 -16.10 -9.78
CA GLU A 248 -17.47 -16.67 -8.54
C GLU A 248 -16.55 -16.45 -7.36
N LYS A 249 -15.24 -16.74 -7.51
CA LYS A 249 -14.28 -16.58 -6.43
C LYS A 249 -14.02 -15.11 -6.10
N ARG A 250 -14.05 -14.22 -7.10
CA ARG A 250 -13.98 -12.78 -6.90
C ARG A 250 -15.16 -12.27 -6.09
N ALA A 251 -16.37 -12.72 -6.39
CA ALA A 251 -17.58 -12.33 -5.65
C ALA A 251 -17.54 -12.85 -4.20
N GLU A 252 -17.11 -14.10 -4.00
CA GLU A 252 -16.97 -14.71 -2.67
C GLU A 252 -15.99 -13.94 -1.78
N ILE A 253 -14.74 -13.77 -2.22
CA ILE A 253 -13.71 -13.08 -1.43
C ILE A 253 -14.00 -11.57 -1.36
N GLY A 254 -14.55 -11.00 -2.42
CA GLY A 254 -15.00 -9.60 -2.48
C GLY A 254 -16.00 -9.25 -1.39
N ALA A 255 -17.01 -10.11 -1.17
CA ALA A 255 -17.97 -9.93 -0.09
C ALA A 255 -17.31 -10.00 1.30
N LEU A 256 -16.36 -10.92 1.50
CA LEU A 256 -15.63 -11.05 2.78
C LEU A 256 -14.78 -9.83 3.09
N VAL A 257 -14.05 -9.28 2.12
CA VAL A 257 -13.23 -8.08 2.35
C VAL A 257 -14.07 -6.83 2.61
N CYS A 258 -15.25 -6.72 1.98
CA CYS A 258 -16.21 -5.66 2.32
C CYS A 258 -16.69 -5.81 3.77
N ALA A 259 -17.13 -7.01 4.18
CA ALA A 259 -17.55 -7.26 5.56
C ALA A 259 -16.43 -7.00 6.58
N GLY A 260 -15.19 -7.35 6.25
CA GLY A 260 -14.01 -7.04 7.08
C GLY A 260 -13.79 -5.53 7.23
N ALA A 261 -13.89 -4.77 6.13
CA ALA A 261 -13.78 -3.31 6.16
C ALA A 261 -14.89 -2.66 7.00
N GLU A 262 -16.13 -3.12 6.84
CA GLU A 262 -17.29 -2.64 7.59
C GLU A 262 -17.16 -2.95 9.09
N SER A 263 -16.67 -4.14 9.45
CA SER A 263 -16.53 -4.55 10.86
C SER A 263 -15.58 -3.67 11.70
N VAL A 264 -14.61 -3.02 11.03
CA VAL A 264 -13.64 -2.12 11.68
C VAL A 264 -13.97 -0.65 11.45
N GLY A 265 -15.13 -0.33 10.84
CA GLY A 265 -15.52 1.03 10.52
C GLY A 265 -14.56 1.71 9.55
N TYR A 266 -14.00 0.97 8.59
CA TYR A 266 -12.97 1.48 7.69
C TYR A 266 -13.51 2.61 6.82
N LYS A 267 -12.71 3.67 6.64
CA LYS A 267 -13.02 4.79 5.75
C LYS A 267 -11.87 5.07 4.77
N GLY A 268 -12.21 5.24 3.50
CA GLY A 268 -11.26 5.51 2.42
C GLY A 268 -10.88 4.26 1.61
N LEU A 269 -9.74 4.32 0.91
CA LEU A 269 -9.20 3.19 0.13
C LEU A 269 -8.45 2.22 1.03
N ALA A 270 -8.72 0.92 0.91
CA ALA A 270 -7.96 -0.16 1.55
C ALA A 270 -7.49 -1.17 0.51
N THR A 271 -6.45 -1.93 0.84
CA THR A 271 -6.18 -3.19 0.16
C THR A 271 -6.03 -4.34 1.15
N PHE A 272 -6.81 -5.39 0.94
CA PHE A 272 -6.75 -6.63 1.72
C PHE A 272 -5.86 -7.63 0.98
N GLU A 273 -4.75 -8.02 1.59
CA GLU A 273 -3.78 -8.94 0.99
C GLU A 273 -3.98 -10.38 1.48
N PHE A 274 -3.78 -11.33 0.57
CA PHE A 274 -3.94 -12.75 0.81
C PHE A 274 -2.78 -13.55 0.21
N LEU A 275 -2.45 -14.64 0.88
CA LEU A 275 -1.73 -15.76 0.28
C LEU A 275 -2.76 -16.76 -0.25
N ARG A 276 -2.65 -17.12 -1.52
CA ARG A 276 -3.47 -18.16 -2.15
C ARG A 276 -2.60 -19.38 -2.45
N ASP A 277 -2.93 -20.52 -1.88
CA ASP A 277 -2.15 -21.74 -2.06
C ASP A 277 -2.38 -22.44 -3.42
N ALA A 278 -1.72 -23.58 -3.63
CA ALA A 278 -1.86 -24.37 -4.84
C ALA A 278 -3.25 -25.02 -5.02
N ASN A 279 -4.01 -25.20 -3.94
CA ASN A 279 -5.38 -25.71 -3.96
C ASN A 279 -6.39 -24.59 -4.28
N GLY A 280 -5.96 -23.33 -4.17
CA GLY A 280 -6.76 -22.14 -4.42
C GLY A 280 -7.39 -21.57 -3.16
N ASP A 281 -7.00 -22.05 -1.97
CA ASP A 281 -7.46 -21.56 -0.68
C ASP A 281 -6.77 -20.25 -0.33
N PHE A 282 -7.54 -19.32 0.23
CA PHE A 282 -7.08 -17.98 0.60
C PHE A 282 -6.73 -17.93 2.08
N TYR A 283 -5.67 -17.19 2.40
CA TYR A 283 -5.25 -16.90 3.77
C TYR A 283 -4.94 -15.42 3.89
N PHE A 284 -5.72 -14.70 4.68
CA PHE A 284 -5.53 -13.29 4.98
C PHE A 284 -4.12 -13.05 5.52
N LEU A 285 -3.47 -12.01 4.98
CA LEU A 285 -2.11 -11.64 5.31
C LEU A 285 -2.06 -10.33 6.10
N GLU A 286 -2.57 -9.25 5.51
CA GLU A 286 -2.62 -7.92 6.12
C GLU A 286 -3.62 -7.01 5.37
N VAL A 287 -3.98 -5.89 5.98
CA VAL A 287 -4.66 -4.78 5.31
C VAL A 287 -3.68 -3.64 5.18
N ASN A 288 -3.57 -3.06 3.99
CA ASN A 288 -2.85 -1.81 3.77
C ASN A 288 -3.86 -0.66 3.85
N PRO A 289 -3.86 0.16 4.92
CA PRO A 289 -4.88 1.17 5.15
C PRO A 289 -4.67 2.46 4.34
N ARG A 290 -4.38 2.31 3.04
CA ARG A 290 -4.01 3.40 2.11
C ARG A 290 -4.15 2.97 0.65
N VAL A 291 -3.99 3.94 -0.25
CA VAL A 291 -3.74 3.64 -1.68
C VAL A 291 -2.43 2.85 -1.85
N GLN A 292 -2.39 1.98 -2.85
CA GLN A 292 -1.18 1.21 -3.21
C GLN A 292 -0.61 1.67 -4.56
N VAL A 293 0.66 1.33 -4.83
CA VAL A 293 1.37 1.72 -6.07
C VAL A 293 0.63 1.20 -7.30
N GLU A 294 0.10 -0.02 -7.19
CA GLU A 294 -0.61 -0.83 -8.18
C GLU A 294 -2.12 -0.57 -8.29
N HIS A 295 -2.67 0.45 -7.60
CA HIS A 295 -4.08 0.86 -7.74
C HIS A 295 -4.47 1.12 -9.20
N THR A 296 -3.52 1.60 -9.99
CA THR A 296 -3.60 1.89 -11.42
C THR A 296 -4.01 0.70 -12.29
N VAL A 297 -3.67 -0.54 -11.91
CA VAL A 297 -4.18 -1.76 -12.58
C VAL A 297 -5.69 -1.82 -12.44
N THR A 298 -6.19 -1.63 -11.22
CA THR A 298 -7.62 -1.60 -10.90
C THR A 298 -8.33 -0.44 -11.62
N GLU A 299 -7.73 0.74 -11.68
CA GLU A 299 -8.31 1.87 -12.43
C GLU A 299 -8.48 1.55 -13.92
N LEU A 300 -7.50 0.89 -14.55
CA LEU A 300 -7.56 0.56 -15.98
C LEU A 300 -8.64 -0.48 -16.31
N ILE A 301 -8.87 -1.47 -15.43
CA ILE A 301 -9.85 -2.53 -15.69
C ILE A 301 -11.27 -2.13 -15.27
N THR A 302 -11.43 -1.20 -14.33
CA THR A 302 -12.75 -0.78 -13.84
C THR A 302 -13.22 0.56 -14.43
N GLY A 303 -12.28 1.41 -14.86
CA GLY A 303 -12.56 2.75 -15.36
C GLY A 303 -12.78 3.81 -14.26
N TYR A 304 -12.61 3.47 -12.99
CA TYR A 304 -12.79 4.40 -11.87
C TYR A 304 -11.47 5.03 -11.42
N ASN A 305 -11.53 6.33 -11.08
CA ASN A 305 -10.43 7.07 -10.47
C ASN A 305 -10.44 6.83 -8.96
N LEU A 306 -9.60 5.90 -8.48
CA LEU A 306 -9.63 5.49 -7.07
C LEU A 306 -9.22 6.62 -6.13
N VAL A 307 -8.21 7.42 -6.52
CA VAL A 307 -7.74 8.57 -5.73
C VAL A 307 -8.87 9.61 -5.57
N GLU A 308 -9.64 9.86 -6.64
CA GLU A 308 -10.78 10.77 -6.58
C GLU A 308 -11.87 10.26 -5.63
N LEU A 309 -12.21 8.98 -5.73
CA LEU A 309 -13.19 8.35 -4.84
C LEU A 309 -12.77 8.42 -3.37
N GLY A 310 -11.48 8.17 -3.08
CA GLY A 310 -10.94 8.31 -1.73
C GLY A 310 -11.05 9.75 -1.18
N ILE A 311 -10.81 10.76 -2.02
CA ILE A 311 -10.94 12.17 -1.63
C ILE A 311 -12.42 12.53 -1.37
N ARG A 312 -13.35 12.09 -2.22
CA ARG A 312 -14.79 12.31 -2.04
C ARG A 312 -15.30 11.72 -0.72
N VAL A 313 -14.93 10.48 -0.42
CA VAL A 313 -15.26 9.85 0.86
C VAL A 313 -14.66 10.63 2.04
N ALA A 314 -13.42 11.10 1.92
CA ALA A 314 -12.79 11.93 2.95
C ALA A 314 -13.54 13.26 3.17
N GLN A 315 -14.15 13.86 2.13
CA GLN A 315 -15.03 15.03 2.26
C GLN A 315 -16.37 14.76 2.99
N GLY A 316 -16.66 13.48 3.27
CA GLY A 316 -17.88 13.02 3.92
C GLY A 316 -19.00 12.67 2.94
N GLU A 317 -18.68 12.42 1.66
CA GLU A 317 -19.65 11.81 0.73
C GLU A 317 -19.84 10.33 1.11
N ASP A 318 -21.09 9.86 1.05
CA ASP A 318 -21.41 8.43 1.04
C ASP A 318 -20.78 7.76 -0.19
N LEU A 319 -20.72 6.43 -0.22
CA LEU A 319 -20.24 5.72 -1.41
C LEU A 319 -21.05 6.13 -2.66
N PRO A 320 -20.40 6.71 -3.69
CA PRO A 320 -21.10 7.23 -4.86
C PRO A 320 -21.55 6.14 -5.85
N LEU A 321 -21.28 4.86 -5.52
CA LEU A 321 -21.43 3.70 -6.37
C LEU A 321 -21.91 2.50 -5.54
N ALA A 322 -22.68 1.62 -6.15
CA ALA A 322 -22.99 0.30 -5.62
C ALA A 322 -22.05 -0.77 -6.18
N GLN A 323 -21.98 -1.94 -5.53
CA GLN A 323 -21.13 -3.05 -5.99
C GLN A 323 -21.48 -3.52 -7.41
N GLU A 324 -22.74 -3.41 -7.81
CA GLU A 324 -23.26 -3.78 -9.13
C GLU A 324 -22.85 -2.83 -10.26
N ASP A 325 -22.41 -1.61 -9.93
CA ASP A 325 -21.90 -0.65 -10.92
C ASP A 325 -20.47 -1.01 -11.39
N ILE A 326 -19.75 -1.82 -10.60
CA ILE A 326 -18.35 -2.16 -10.85
C ILE A 326 -18.29 -3.28 -11.89
N THR A 327 -17.76 -2.95 -13.07
CA THR A 327 -17.48 -3.92 -14.14
C THR A 327 -15.99 -4.03 -14.41
N TRP A 328 -15.47 -5.25 -14.51
CA TRP A 328 -14.08 -5.51 -14.87
C TRP A 328 -13.98 -5.81 -16.36
N ARG A 329 -13.19 -5.02 -17.09
CA ARG A 329 -13.05 -5.13 -18.55
C ARG A 329 -11.60 -5.32 -18.95
N GLY A 330 -11.36 -6.36 -19.74
CA GLY A 330 -10.03 -6.68 -20.24
C GLY A 330 -9.07 -7.13 -19.13
N HIS A 331 -7.79 -6.92 -19.37
CA HIS A 331 -6.70 -7.26 -18.45
C HIS A 331 -5.66 -6.14 -18.44
N ALA A 332 -5.18 -5.77 -17.26
CA ALA A 332 -4.12 -4.78 -17.11
C ALA A 332 -2.89 -5.36 -16.41
N ILE A 333 -1.72 -4.88 -16.81
CA ILE A 333 -0.42 -5.24 -16.24
C ILE A 333 0.31 -3.95 -15.92
N GLN A 334 0.88 -3.84 -14.73
CA GLN A 334 1.82 -2.80 -14.34
C GLN A 334 3.21 -3.40 -14.17
N CYS A 335 4.21 -2.70 -14.69
CA CYS A 335 5.63 -2.93 -14.42
C CYS A 335 6.24 -1.69 -13.74
N ARG A 336 6.94 -1.89 -12.62
CA ARG A 336 7.72 -0.85 -11.96
C ARG A 336 9.07 -0.67 -12.66
N LEU A 337 9.31 0.51 -13.22
CA LEU A 337 10.58 0.87 -13.82
C LEU A 337 11.45 1.54 -12.75
N ASN A 338 12.41 0.78 -12.21
CA ASN A 338 13.31 1.26 -11.17
C ASN A 338 14.68 1.66 -11.75
N ALA A 339 15.24 2.75 -11.24
CA ALA A 339 16.63 3.15 -11.44
C ALA A 339 17.56 2.23 -10.66
N GLU A 340 17.75 1.00 -11.15
CA GLU A 340 18.58 -0.02 -10.53
C GLU A 340 19.44 -0.73 -11.57
N ASP A 341 20.62 -1.18 -11.18
CA ASP A 341 21.39 -2.11 -12.02
C ASP A 341 20.58 -3.41 -12.23
N PRO A 342 20.29 -3.85 -13.47
CA PRO A 342 19.40 -4.99 -13.70
C PRO A 342 20.01 -6.35 -13.31
N LYS A 343 21.29 -6.41 -12.96
CA LYS A 343 22.00 -7.63 -12.52
C LYS A 343 22.20 -7.64 -11.01
N GLN A 344 22.64 -6.51 -10.45
CA GLN A 344 22.98 -6.38 -9.03
C GLN A 344 21.85 -5.78 -8.21
N PHE A 345 20.92 -5.08 -8.85
CA PHE A 345 19.77 -4.40 -8.26
C PHE A 345 20.15 -3.35 -7.21
N ILE A 346 21.32 -2.76 -7.38
CA ILE A 346 21.77 -1.62 -6.59
C ILE A 346 21.14 -0.37 -7.21
N PRO A 347 20.54 0.53 -6.42
CA PRO A 347 20.02 1.80 -6.92
C PRO A 347 21.08 2.58 -7.70
N SER A 348 20.68 3.14 -8.83
CA SER A 348 21.50 3.92 -9.75
C SER A 348 20.88 5.31 -9.96
N PRO A 349 20.85 6.15 -8.89
CA PRO A 349 20.32 7.51 -8.99
C PRO A 349 21.24 8.37 -9.87
N GLY A 350 20.69 9.45 -10.40
CA GLY A 350 21.44 10.39 -11.22
C GLY A 350 20.56 11.17 -12.17
N ARG A 351 21.20 11.89 -13.07
CA ARG A 351 20.51 12.72 -14.05
C ARG A 351 19.99 11.88 -15.21
N LEU A 352 18.69 11.98 -15.50
CA LEU A 352 18.10 11.48 -16.72
C LEU A 352 18.45 12.43 -17.86
N TRP A 353 19.42 12.06 -18.70
CA TRP A 353 19.82 12.89 -19.85
C TRP A 353 18.76 12.90 -20.95
N ASP A 354 18.20 11.74 -21.21
CA ASP A 354 17.15 11.55 -22.20
C ASP A 354 16.16 10.50 -21.67
N CYS A 355 14.88 10.69 -22.00
CA CYS A 355 13.82 9.78 -21.60
C CYS A 355 12.61 9.96 -22.52
N HIS A 356 12.14 8.86 -23.10
CA HIS A 356 10.92 8.82 -23.89
C HIS A 356 10.02 7.71 -23.36
N PHE A 357 8.90 8.10 -22.75
CA PHE A 357 7.92 7.16 -22.25
C PHE A 357 6.97 6.72 -23.38
N PRO A 358 6.64 5.43 -23.47
CA PRO A 358 5.71 4.93 -24.48
C PRO A 358 4.30 5.50 -24.25
N SER A 359 3.55 5.64 -25.34
CA SER A 359 2.16 6.06 -25.35
C SER A 359 1.39 5.34 -26.46
N GLY A 360 0.07 5.47 -26.49
CA GLY A 360 -0.78 4.86 -27.50
C GLY A 360 -1.96 4.11 -26.89
N PHE A 361 -2.72 3.40 -27.74
CA PHE A 361 -3.89 2.65 -27.30
C PHE A 361 -3.51 1.61 -26.25
N GLY A 362 -4.19 1.64 -25.09
CA GLY A 362 -3.96 0.70 -24.00
C GLY A 362 -2.63 0.89 -23.25
N ILE A 363 -1.92 2.01 -23.43
CA ILE A 363 -0.70 2.33 -22.68
C ILE A 363 -0.98 3.48 -21.71
N ARG A 364 -0.59 3.31 -20.44
CA ARG A 364 -0.56 4.37 -19.42
C ARG A 364 0.83 4.40 -18.78
N CYS A 365 1.37 5.59 -18.55
CA CYS A 365 2.64 5.77 -17.85
C CYS A 365 2.48 6.81 -16.74
N ASP A 366 2.63 6.36 -15.49
CA ASP A 366 2.60 7.24 -14.32
C ASP A 366 4.05 7.49 -13.89
N THR A 367 4.52 8.72 -14.08
CA THR A 367 5.92 9.09 -13.81
C THR A 367 6.05 10.55 -13.48
N HIS A 368 6.99 10.86 -12.58
CA HIS A 368 7.46 12.21 -12.29
C HIS A 368 8.79 12.53 -12.99
N ALA A 369 9.39 11.53 -13.64
CA ALA A 369 10.65 11.67 -14.33
C ALA A 369 10.46 12.41 -15.67
N HIS A 370 11.45 13.21 -16.03
CA HIS A 370 11.50 13.94 -17.28
C HIS A 370 12.97 14.16 -17.69
N PRO A 371 13.27 14.46 -18.97
CA PRO A 371 14.62 14.85 -19.35
C PRO A 371 15.15 15.99 -18.48
N GLY A 372 16.35 15.81 -17.96
CA GLY A 372 17.00 16.70 -17.00
C GLY A 372 16.63 16.47 -15.53
N TYR A 373 15.68 15.60 -15.19
CA TYR A 373 15.39 15.22 -13.80
C TYR A 373 16.63 14.62 -13.16
N GLU A 374 17.01 15.13 -11.99
CA GLU A 374 18.11 14.63 -11.19
C GLU A 374 17.52 13.79 -10.06
N MET A 375 17.54 12.48 -10.26
CA MET A 375 17.00 11.54 -9.28
C MET A 375 17.91 11.50 -8.05
N PRO A 376 17.42 11.84 -6.86
CA PRO A 376 18.21 11.79 -5.63
C PRO A 376 18.44 10.35 -5.18
N GLY A 377 19.60 10.08 -4.59
CA GLY A 377 19.96 8.74 -4.10
C GLY A 377 19.43 8.38 -2.71
N CYS A 378 18.69 9.28 -2.05
CA CYS A 378 18.19 9.09 -0.68
C CYS A 378 16.77 8.52 -0.61
N PHE A 379 16.07 8.37 -1.74
CA PHE A 379 14.70 7.84 -1.80
C PHE A 379 14.65 6.51 -2.55
N ASP A 380 13.44 5.99 -2.73
CA ASP A 380 13.20 4.78 -3.50
C ASP A 380 13.63 4.92 -4.97
N SER A 381 13.88 3.78 -5.61
CA SER A 381 14.39 3.71 -6.97
C SER A 381 13.32 3.83 -8.06
N LEU A 382 12.03 4.06 -7.75
CA LEU A 382 10.97 4.07 -8.75
C LEU A 382 11.05 5.32 -9.65
N LEU A 383 11.26 5.12 -10.95
CA LEU A 383 11.21 6.18 -11.96
C LEU A 383 9.82 6.34 -12.57
N ALA A 384 9.19 5.21 -12.89
CA ALA A 384 7.91 5.19 -13.58
C ALA A 384 7.16 3.90 -13.33
N LYS A 385 5.84 3.96 -13.48
CA LYS A 385 4.96 2.79 -13.58
C LYS A 385 4.50 2.72 -15.01
N LEU A 386 4.91 1.67 -15.72
CA LEU A 386 4.43 1.40 -17.07
C LEU A 386 3.24 0.44 -16.97
N LEU A 387 2.12 0.83 -17.56
CA LEU A 387 0.91 0.03 -17.57
C LEU A 387 0.44 -0.26 -18.99
N THR A 388 -0.02 -1.48 -19.18
CA THR A 388 -0.69 -1.89 -20.41
C THR A 388 -2.04 -2.51 -20.11
N TRP A 389 -3.04 -2.16 -20.91
CA TRP A 389 -4.36 -2.78 -20.94
C TRP A 389 -4.56 -3.51 -22.27
N GLY A 390 -5.21 -4.67 -22.22
CA GLY A 390 -5.60 -5.45 -23.39
C GLY A 390 -6.97 -6.09 -23.20
N HIS A 391 -7.55 -6.59 -24.29
CA HIS A 391 -8.85 -7.29 -24.24
C HIS A 391 -8.80 -8.59 -23.43
N ASP A 392 -7.61 -9.20 -23.36
CA ASP A 392 -7.28 -10.34 -22.53
C ASP A 392 -5.83 -10.21 -22.05
N ARG A 393 -5.40 -11.15 -21.20
CA ARG A 393 -4.05 -11.17 -20.65
C ARG A 393 -2.97 -11.27 -21.73
N GLU A 394 -3.19 -12.03 -22.79
CA GLU A 394 -2.19 -12.21 -23.85
C GLU A 394 -2.01 -10.92 -24.66
N ASP A 395 -3.09 -10.17 -24.92
CA ASP A 395 -3.04 -8.85 -25.55
C ASP A 395 -2.30 -7.84 -24.68
N ALA A 396 -2.56 -7.81 -23.37
CA ALA A 396 -1.84 -6.95 -22.44
C ALA A 396 -0.33 -7.29 -22.40
N VAL A 397 0.02 -8.58 -22.35
CA VAL A 397 1.43 -9.03 -22.40
C VAL A 397 2.09 -8.65 -23.73
N ARG A 398 1.42 -8.86 -24.87
CA ARG A 398 1.96 -8.46 -26.18
C ARG A 398 2.22 -6.96 -26.22
N ARG A 399 1.31 -6.16 -25.67
CA ARG A 399 1.43 -4.71 -25.59
C ARG A 399 2.55 -4.24 -24.67
N MET A 400 2.80 -4.91 -23.54
CA MET A 400 3.91 -4.60 -22.63
C MET A 400 5.29 -4.85 -23.26
N ARG A 401 5.38 -5.75 -24.25
CA ARG A 401 6.63 -6.09 -24.94
C ARG A 401 7.02 -5.11 -26.06
N THR A 402 6.07 -4.34 -26.56
CA THR A 402 6.23 -3.38 -27.66
C THR A 402 6.42 -1.98 -27.13
#